data_AF-D4AU25-F1
#
_entry.id   AF-D4AU25-F1
#
_cell.length_a   1.000
_cell.length_b   1.000
_cell.length_c   1.000
_cell.angle_alpha   90.00
_cell.angle_beta   90.00
_cell.angle_gamma   90.00
#
_symmetry.space_group_name_H-M   'P 1'
#
loop_
_entity.id
_entity.type
_entity.pdbx_description
1 polymer ?
#
loop_
_entity_poly.entity_id
_entity_poly.type
_entity_poly.pdbx_seq_one_letter_code
_entity_poly.pdbx_strand_id
1 'polypeptide(L)'
;MDYLLDIYHFEVDPTNRVDGDTPLHLAVQYGNEKDIELAMSMLEMMLEAGCDPRVRNKKGQKPADCVMPQYSQMRTALMKVEYMMQEGQGVEGQGRDDDDDGPSDGPSDDEDNGQEKKQ
;
A
#
# COMPACT_ATOMS: atom_id res chain seq x y z
N MET A 1 9.58 -16.20 20.13
CA MET A 1 8.73 -15.33 20.96
C MET A 1 9.43 -14.00 21.03
N ASP A 2 8.87 -13.02 20.34
CA ASP A 2 9.41 -11.69 20.08
C ASP A 2 9.41 -10.83 21.35
N TYR A 3 10.36 -11.10 22.25
CA TYR A 3 10.60 -10.31 23.47
C TYR A 3 10.93 -8.83 23.20
N LEU A 4 11.16 -8.45 21.94
CA LEU A 4 11.44 -7.07 21.54
C LEU A 4 10.16 -6.20 21.51
N LEU A 5 8.98 -6.80 21.32
CA LEU A 5 7.70 -6.07 21.22
C LEU A 5 7.04 -5.80 22.58
N ASP A 6 7.49 -6.45 23.66
CA ASP A 6 7.03 -6.21 25.04
C ASP A 6 7.78 -5.05 25.73
N ILE A 7 8.70 -4.39 25.03
CA ILE A 7 9.33 -3.17 25.51
C ILE A 7 8.30 -2.05 25.38
N TYR A 8 7.71 -1.66 26.51
CA TYR A 8 6.87 -0.48 26.64
C TYR A 8 7.48 0.70 25.85
N HIS A 9 6.84 1.10 24.73
CA HIS A 9 7.15 2.27 23.90
C HIS A 9 8.18 2.09 22.75
N PHE A 10 8.29 0.91 22.13
CA PHE A 10 8.99 0.81 20.84
C PHE A 10 8.14 1.41 19.71
N GLU A 11 8.51 2.60 19.24
CA GLU A 11 7.92 3.24 18.06
C GLU A 11 8.76 2.89 16.83
N VAL A 12 8.11 2.45 15.75
CA VAL A 12 8.76 2.08 14.49
C VAL A 12 9.12 3.34 13.67
N ASP A 13 8.32 4.41 13.81
CA ASP A 13 8.42 5.66 13.04
C ASP A 13 8.61 6.92 13.91
N PRO A 14 9.57 6.96 14.84
CA PRO A 14 9.76 8.11 15.73
C PRO A 14 10.11 9.37 14.94
N THR A 15 9.49 10.50 15.31
CA THR A 15 9.79 11.79 14.68
C THR A 15 10.85 12.57 15.43
N ASN A 16 11.76 13.21 14.69
CA ASN A 16 12.76 14.07 15.32
C ASN A 16 12.12 15.34 15.91
N ARG A 17 12.73 15.91 16.96
CA ARG A 17 12.18 17.09 17.63
C ARG A 17 12.29 18.38 16.83
N VAL A 18 13.22 18.46 15.88
CA VAL A 18 13.55 19.70 15.18
C VAL A 18 12.57 19.90 14.03
N ASP A 19 12.61 19.02 13.04
CA ASP A 19 11.86 19.09 11.78
C ASP A 19 10.61 18.19 11.75
N GLY A 20 10.46 17.26 12.71
CA GLY A 20 9.43 16.23 12.68
C GLY A 20 9.71 15.13 11.65
N ASP A 21 10.95 14.98 11.21
CA ASP A 21 11.31 13.96 10.23
C ASP A 21 11.29 12.56 10.85
N THR A 22 10.63 11.63 10.16
CA THR A 22 10.67 10.19 10.47
C THR A 22 11.97 9.56 9.95
N PRO A 23 12.29 8.30 10.32
CA PRO A 23 13.47 7.62 9.78
C PRO A 23 13.48 7.58 8.24
N LEU A 24 12.30 7.45 7.61
CA LEU A 24 12.16 7.48 6.16
C LEU A 24 12.55 8.83 5.55
N HIS A 25 12.24 9.96 6.20
CA HIS A 25 12.67 11.29 5.74
C HIS A 25 14.20 11.41 5.78
N LEU A 26 14.82 10.92 6.86
CA LEU A 26 16.27 10.96 7.02
C LEU A 26 16.99 10.07 6.01
N ALA A 27 16.45 8.90 5.68
CA ALA A 27 16.98 8.04 4.62
C ALA A 27 16.92 8.73 3.26
N VAL A 28 15.82 9.40 2.93
CA VAL A 28 15.69 10.20 1.70
C VAL A 28 16.71 11.34 1.67
N GLN A 29 16.89 12.07 2.77
CA GLN A 29 17.88 13.14 2.87
C GLN A 29 19.30 12.60 2.65
N TYR A 30 19.63 11.46 3.28
CA TYR A 30 20.92 10.81 3.09
C TYR A 30 21.16 10.42 1.62
N GLY A 31 20.15 9.86 0.94
CA GLY A 31 20.23 9.52 -0.47
C GLY A 31 20.41 10.72 -1.39
N ASN A 32 19.76 11.83 -1.06
CA ASN A 32 19.88 13.08 -1.80
C ASN A 32 21.27 13.73 -1.67
N GLU A 33 21.91 13.61 -0.51
CA GLU A 33 23.16 14.32 -0.20
C GLU A 33 24.42 13.47 -0.36
N LYS A 34 24.33 12.15 -0.16
CA LYS A 34 25.50 11.28 0.00
C LYS A 34 25.50 10.09 -0.94
N ASP A 35 24.58 9.15 -0.73
CA ASP A 35 24.61 7.86 -1.42
C ASP A 35 23.20 7.30 -1.58
N ILE A 36 22.75 7.27 -2.83
CA ILE A 36 21.42 6.83 -3.21
C ILE A 36 21.25 5.31 -3.09
N GLU A 37 22.30 4.52 -3.34
CA GLU A 37 22.21 3.05 -3.31
C GLU A 37 22.01 2.58 -1.87
N LEU A 38 22.79 3.14 -0.94
CA LEU A 38 22.64 2.84 0.48
C LEU A 38 21.30 3.36 1.03
N ALA A 39 20.84 4.53 0.58
CA ALA A 39 19.54 5.06 0.97
C ALA A 39 18.38 4.16 0.53
N MET A 40 18.45 3.58 -0.68
CA MET A 40 17.46 2.61 -1.15
C MET A 40 17.41 1.37 -0.25
N SER A 41 18.56 0.80 0.13
CA SER A 41 18.61 -0.34 1.05
C SER A 41 18.07 0.03 2.44
N MET A 42 18.35 1.23 2.95
CA MET A 42 17.79 1.72 4.20
C MET A 42 16.27 1.84 4.13
N LEU A 43 15.74 2.41 3.04
CA LEU A 43 14.30 2.54 2.82
C LEU A 43 13.62 1.18 2.75
N GLU A 44 14.16 0.22 2.02
CA GLU A 44 13.61 -1.14 1.93
C GLU A 44 13.50 -1.80 3.30
N MET A 45 14.59 -1.78 4.09
CA MET A 45 14.57 -2.34 5.45
C MET A 45 13.57 -1.63 6.37
N MET A 46 13.48 -0.31 6.30
CA MET A 46 12.56 0.47 7.13
C MET A 46 11.09 0.21 6.75
N LEU A 47 10.79 0.11 5.45
CA LEU A 47 9.45 -0.19 4.98
C LEU A 47 9.03 -1.62 5.35
N GLU A 48 9.96 -2.58 5.28
CA GLU A 48 9.75 -3.96 5.74
C GLU A 48 9.54 -4.03 7.27
N ALA A 49 10.21 -3.18 8.04
CA ALA A 49 10.00 -3.03 9.47
C ALA A 49 8.65 -2.39 9.85
N GLY A 50 7.88 -1.89 8.87
CA GLY A 50 6.56 -1.31 9.08
C GLY A 50 6.54 0.22 9.26
N CYS A 51 7.60 0.94 8.88
CA CYS A 51 7.59 2.40 8.87
C CYS A 51 6.51 2.93 7.92
N ASP A 52 5.65 3.84 8.39
CA ASP A 52 4.60 4.43 7.54
C ASP A 52 5.18 5.55 6.63
N PRO A 53 5.18 5.38 5.29
CA PRO A 53 5.67 6.39 4.35
C PRO A 53 4.72 7.58 4.17
N ARG A 54 3.55 7.59 4.81
CA ARG A 54 2.53 8.65 4.69
C ARG A 54 2.69 9.73 5.76
N VAL A 55 3.49 9.48 6.80
CA VAL A 55 3.72 10.42 7.89
C VAL A 55 4.31 11.71 7.33
N ARG A 56 3.76 12.85 7.77
CA ARG A 56 4.20 14.17 7.36
C ARG A 56 5.07 14.79 8.45
N ASN A 57 6.20 15.37 8.04
CA ASN A 57 7.02 16.17 8.94
C ASN A 57 6.34 17.51 9.28
N LYS A 58 7.01 18.37 10.09
CA LYS A 58 6.46 19.68 10.48
C LYS A 58 6.29 20.65 9.30
N LYS A 59 6.98 20.42 8.19
CA LYS A 59 6.81 21.18 6.93
C LYS A 59 5.61 20.67 6.11
N GLY A 60 4.90 19.64 6.60
CA GLY A 60 3.77 19.02 5.91
C GLY A 60 4.18 18.10 4.76
N GLN A 61 5.47 17.79 4.64
CA GLN A 61 6.03 16.98 3.55
C GLN A 61 6.05 15.51 3.96
N LYS A 62 5.75 14.61 3.02
CA LYS A 62 6.01 13.18 3.16
C LYS A 62 7.46 12.86 2.77
N PRO A 63 8.01 11.69 3.14
CA PRO A 63 9.33 11.24 2.67
C PRO A 63 9.46 11.32 1.15
N ALA A 64 8.43 10.92 0.40
CA ALA A 64 8.41 10.97 -1.07
C ALA A 64 8.47 12.40 -1.65
N ASP A 65 8.02 13.40 -0.90
CA ASP A 65 8.06 14.81 -1.31
C ASP A 65 9.45 15.43 -1.11
N CYS A 66 10.28 14.83 -0.23
CA CYS A 66 11.65 15.27 0.03
C CYS A 66 12.67 14.72 -0.99
N VAL A 67 12.26 13.80 -1.88
CA VAL A 67 13.16 13.18 -2.87
C VAL A 67 13.55 14.18 -3.96
N MET A 68 14.85 14.30 -4.27
CA MET A 68 15.29 15.15 -5.38
C MET A 68 14.75 14.63 -6.73
N PRO A 69 14.40 15.52 -7.69
CA PRO A 69 13.81 15.13 -8.98
C PRO A 69 14.64 14.13 -9.80
N GLN A 70 15.97 14.14 -9.62
CA GLN A 70 16.90 13.24 -10.28
C GLN A 70 16.79 11.77 -9.81
N TYR A 71 16.22 11.52 -8.62
CA TYR A 71 16.08 10.19 -8.02
C TYR A 71 14.63 9.71 -8.08
N SER A 72 14.05 9.72 -9.29
CA SER A 72 12.65 9.35 -9.53
C SER A 72 12.31 7.91 -9.09
N GLN A 73 13.29 7.00 -9.14
CA GLN A 73 13.13 5.62 -8.68
C GLN A 73 12.82 5.54 -7.17
N MET A 74 13.56 6.29 -6.35
CA MET A 74 13.36 6.33 -4.89
C MET A 74 11.98 6.88 -4.54
N ARG A 75 11.56 7.96 -5.23
CA ARG A 75 10.21 8.51 -5.10
C ARG A 75 9.13 7.50 -5.48
N THR A 76 9.35 6.77 -6.58
CA THR A 76 8.41 5.75 -7.07
C THR A 76 8.29 4.58 -6.09
N ALA A 77 9.40 4.15 -5.47
CA ALA A 77 9.39 3.09 -4.47
C ALA A 77 8.53 3.46 -3.25
N LEU A 78 8.71 4.67 -2.71
CA LEU A 78 7.91 5.18 -1.60
C LEU A 78 6.42 5.31 -1.94
N MET A 79 6.10 5.85 -3.13
CA MET A 79 4.71 5.96 -3.60
C MET A 79 4.06 4.59 -3.81
N LYS A 80 4.81 3.60 -4.29
CA LYS A 80 4.31 2.24 -4.50
C LYS A 80 3.89 1.60 -3.17
N VAL A 81 4.71 1.75 -2.12
CA VAL A 81 4.37 1.23 -0.79
C VAL A 81 3.18 1.97 -0.18
N GLU A 82 3.12 3.30 -0.33
CA GLU A 82 1.95 4.09 0.08
C GLU A 82 0.66 3.58 -0.57
N TYR A 83 0.69 3.31 -1.89
CA TYR A 83 -0.47 2.79 -2.62
C TYR A 83 -0.86 1.38 -2.14
N MET A 84 0.10 0.49 -1.95
CA MET A 84 -0.15 -0.87 -1.44
C MET A 84 -0.76 -0.88 -0.03
N MET A 85 -0.33 0.05 0.83
CA MET A 85 -0.90 0.21 2.17
C MET A 85 -2.32 0.78 2.15
N GLN A 86 -2.72 1.46 1.07
CA GLN A 86 -4.07 2.00 0.90
C GLN A 86 -5.09 0.91 0.50
N GLU A 87 -4.66 -0.12 -0.25
CA GLU A 87 -5.52 -1.25 -0.66
C GLU A 87 -5.83 -2.22 0.50
N GLY A 88 -5.05 -2.20 1.58
CA GLY A 88 -5.30 -3.01 2.78
C GLY A 88 -6.49 -2.54 3.66
N GLN A 89 -7.10 -1.39 3.38
CA GLN A 89 -8.25 -0.84 4.13
C GLN A 89 -9.61 -1.17 3.48
N GLY A 90 -9.68 -2.15 2.58
CA GLY A 90 -10.83 -2.32 1.70
C GLY A 90 -11.29 -3.75 1.41
N VAL A 91 -11.23 -4.71 2.34
CA VAL A 91 -12.07 -5.95 2.27
C VAL A 91 -12.38 -6.47 3.68
N GLU A 92 -13.27 -5.79 4.40
CA GLU A 92 -14.02 -6.39 5.50
C GLU A 92 -15.51 -6.34 5.14
N GLY A 93 -16.05 -7.46 4.66
CA GLY A 93 -17.47 -7.50 4.29
C GLY A 93 -17.96 -8.83 3.72
N GLN A 94 -18.51 -9.64 4.63
CA GLN A 94 -19.44 -10.76 4.42
C GLN A 94 -18.86 -12.10 3.93
N GLY A 95 -18.53 -12.93 4.92
CA GLY A 95 -19.03 -14.29 4.90
C GLY A 95 -20.55 -14.29 4.84
N ARG A 96 -21.08 -15.08 3.91
CA ARG A 96 -22.30 -15.86 4.11
C ARG A 96 -22.00 -17.25 3.58
N ASP A 97 -21.87 -18.17 4.52
CA ASP A 97 -22.19 -19.57 4.31
C ASP A 97 -23.63 -19.60 3.82
N ASP A 98 -23.86 -20.02 2.58
CA ASP A 98 -25.15 -20.52 2.12
C ASP A 98 -24.82 -21.80 1.34
N ASP A 99 -24.60 -22.88 2.10
CA ASP A 99 -25.02 -24.19 1.68
C ASP A 99 -26.52 -24.12 1.38
N ASP A 100 -26.92 -24.12 0.10
CA ASP A 100 -28.30 -24.46 -0.26
C ASP A 100 -28.31 -25.40 -1.46
N ASP A 101 -28.99 -26.50 -1.21
CA ASP A 101 -29.13 -27.71 -2.00
C ASP A 101 -29.65 -27.45 -3.43
N GLY A 102 -29.29 -28.35 -4.36
CA GLY A 102 -30.00 -28.47 -5.64
C GLY A 102 -31.50 -28.73 -5.43
N PRO A 103 -32.36 -28.62 -6.47
CA PRO A 103 -32.17 -29.46 -7.65
C PRO A 103 -32.69 -28.86 -8.98
N SER A 104 -32.58 -29.69 -10.03
CA SER A 104 -33.54 -29.89 -11.14
C SER A 104 -34.25 -28.67 -11.73
N ASP A 105 -33.99 -28.39 -13.01
CA ASP A 105 -34.88 -28.82 -14.11
C ASP A 105 -34.51 -28.06 -15.39
N GLY A 106 -34.24 -28.83 -16.47
CA GLY A 106 -34.33 -28.30 -17.84
C GLY A 106 -35.77 -27.83 -18.16
N PRO A 107 -36.03 -27.21 -19.32
CA PRO A 107 -35.74 -27.90 -20.59
C PRO A 107 -35.39 -27.01 -21.80
N SER A 108 -34.90 -27.73 -22.81
CA SER A 108 -35.21 -27.62 -24.24
C SER A 108 -34.93 -26.32 -25.01
N ASP A 109 -33.78 -26.36 -25.67
CA ASP A 109 -33.57 -26.28 -27.13
C ASP A 109 -34.61 -25.52 -27.97
N ASP A 110 -34.03 -24.53 -28.66
CA ASP A 110 -34.51 -23.67 -29.71
C ASP A 110 -35.31 -24.38 -30.81
N GLU A 111 -36.52 -23.89 -31.08
CA GLU A 111 -37.09 -23.94 -32.44
C GLU A 111 -37.36 -22.51 -32.94
N ASP A 112 -36.38 -22.02 -33.69
CA ASP A 112 -36.48 -21.01 -34.73
C ASP A 112 -37.48 -21.47 -35.81
N ASN A 113 -38.59 -20.74 -35.96
CA ASN A 113 -39.35 -20.78 -37.20
C ASN A 113 -39.97 -19.40 -37.47
N GLY A 114 -39.35 -18.71 -38.42
CA GLY A 114 -39.82 -17.42 -38.92
C GLY A 114 -41.16 -17.50 -39.66
N GLN A 115 -41.82 -16.33 -39.75
CA GLN A 115 -42.39 -15.77 -40.97
C GLN A 115 -42.99 -14.38 -40.66
N GLU A 116 -42.46 -13.36 -41.33
CA GLU A 116 -43.17 -12.37 -42.19
C GLU A 116 -44.63 -12.05 -41.81
N LYS A 117 -45.16 -10.80 -41.76
CA LYS A 117 -45.36 -9.87 -42.90
C LYS A 117 -45.69 -8.43 -42.45
N LYS A 118 -45.35 -7.50 -43.33
CA LYS A 118 -45.79 -6.09 -43.47
C LYS A 118 -47.21 -5.77 -42.98
N GLN A 119 -47.39 -4.61 -42.35
CA GLN A 119 -48.03 -3.43 -42.95
C GLN A 119 -47.72 -2.17 -42.14
#